data_AF-A0A0H2SKU0-F1
#
_entry.id   AF-A0A0H2SKU0-F1
#
_cell.length_a   1.000
_cell.length_b   1.000
_cell.length_c   1.000
_cell.angle_alpha   90.00
_cell.angle_beta   90.00
_cell.angle_gamma   90.00
#
_symmetry.space_group_name_H-M   'P 1'
#
loop_
_entity.id
_entity.type
_entity.pdbx_description
1 polymer ?
#
loop_
_entity_poly.entity_id
_entity_poly.type
_entity_poly.pdbx_seq_one_letter_code
_entity_poly.pdbx_strand_id
1 'polypeptide(L)'
;MFVIETSLPFVARVALASTALLTSGVSTGLVGWCGAPYVATMRTVGSGSGAAVQGIEMKTFSLALRPRYTTVYDTAFLTETKRPFAKWELAESVTLPEASQGAGEETVAETADAKGNVVGRWIVSWNSDGLSGRCRAEGQIQRYYNVHEELLPSSLR
;
A
#
# COMPACT_ATOMS: atom_id res chain seq x y z
N MET A 1 -6.01 -4.66 -34.09
CA MET A 1 -6.64 -3.51 -34.76
C MET A 1 -8.11 -3.88 -34.99
N PHE A 2 -9.04 -3.38 -34.18
CA PHE A 2 -10.47 -3.59 -34.42
C PHE A 2 -10.89 -2.66 -35.57
N VAL A 3 -10.78 -3.15 -36.80
CA VAL A 3 -11.35 -2.48 -37.95
C VAL A 3 -12.84 -2.81 -37.93
N ILE A 4 -13.64 -1.90 -37.39
CA ILE A 4 -15.09 -2.00 -37.47
C ILE A 4 -15.47 -1.60 -38.90
N GLU A 5 -15.44 -2.57 -39.83
CA GLU A 5 -16.08 -2.45 -41.14
C GLU A 5 -17.60 -2.45 -40.96
N THR A 6 -18.15 -1.34 -40.48
CA THR A 6 -19.59 -1.11 -40.47
C THR A 6 -19.90 0.16 -41.24
N SER A 7 -21.00 0.17 -41.97
CA SER A 7 -21.56 1.35 -42.67
C SER A 7 -22.01 2.48 -41.74
N LEU A 8 -21.50 2.52 -40.50
CA LEU A 8 -21.85 3.49 -39.48
C LEU A 8 -21.15 4.84 -39.72
N PRO A 9 -21.87 5.98 -39.49
CA PRO A 9 -21.28 7.31 -39.46
C PRO A 9 -20.10 7.38 -38.50
N PHE A 10 -19.11 8.22 -38.82
CA PHE A 10 -17.88 8.37 -38.03
C PHE A 10 -18.14 8.57 -36.53
N VAL A 11 -19.15 9.39 -36.18
CA VAL A 11 -19.56 9.65 -34.79
C VAL A 11 -19.98 8.37 -34.06
N ALA A 12 -20.74 7.48 -34.72
CA ALA A 12 -21.16 6.21 -34.13
C ALA A 12 -19.96 5.26 -33.93
N ARG A 13 -18.99 5.25 -34.85
CA ARG A 13 -17.75 4.48 -34.69
C ARG A 13 -16.92 4.96 -33.50
N VAL A 14 -16.77 6.28 -33.36
CA VAL A 14 -16.06 6.88 -32.21
C VAL A 14 -16.77 6.56 -30.90
N ALA A 15 -18.10 6.69 -30.84
CA ALA A 15 -18.89 6.39 -29.64
C ALA A 15 -18.80 4.91 -29.24
N LEU A 16 -18.83 3.98 -30.19
CA LEU A 16 -18.66 2.56 -29.91
C LEU A 16 -17.24 2.24 -29.43
N ALA A 17 -16.23 2.76 -30.11
CA ALA A 17 -14.84 2.58 -29.71
C ALA A 17 -14.56 3.16 -28.32
N SER A 18 -15.07 4.36 -28.02
CA SER A 18 -14.91 4.97 -26.70
C SER A 18 -15.60 4.16 -25.61
N THR A 19 -16.80 3.65 -25.88
CA THR A 19 -17.53 2.81 -24.92
C THR A 19 -16.74 1.56 -24.59
N ALA A 20 -16.21 0.85 -25.61
CA ALA A 20 -15.41 -0.35 -25.40
C ALA A 20 -14.12 -0.09 -24.62
N LEU A 21 -13.43 1.03 -24.90
CA LEU A 21 -12.23 1.42 -24.17
C LEU A 21 -12.55 1.81 -22.72
N LEU A 22 -13.65 2.52 -22.49
CA LEU A 22 -14.11 2.91 -21.16
C LEU A 22 -14.47 1.69 -20.32
N THR A 23 -15.29 0.77 -20.83
CA THR A 23 -15.68 -0.43 -20.09
C THR A 23 -14.47 -1.29 -19.73
N SER A 24 -13.52 -1.43 -20.66
CA SER A 24 -12.29 -2.18 -20.43
C SER A 24 -11.41 -1.50 -19.36
N GLY A 25 -11.20 -0.18 -19.48
CA GLY A 25 -10.39 0.58 -18.53
C GLY A 25 -10.96 0.60 -17.12
N VAL A 26 -12.28 0.78 -16.98
CA VAL A 26 -12.98 0.76 -15.69
C VAL A 26 -12.85 -0.62 -15.03
N SER A 27 -13.07 -1.69 -15.80
CA SER A 27 -12.96 -3.06 -15.28
C SER A 27 -11.53 -3.37 -14.79
N THR A 28 -10.52 -3.07 -15.62
CA THR A 28 -9.11 -3.26 -15.23
C THR A 28 -8.72 -2.41 -14.03
N GLY A 29 -9.18 -1.16 -13.97
CA GLY A 29 -8.96 -0.26 -12.85
C GLY A 29 -9.57 -0.79 -11.54
N LEU A 30 -10.79 -1.32 -11.60
CA LEU A 30 -11.47 -1.90 -10.45
C LEU A 30 -10.73 -3.14 -9.91
N VAL A 31 -10.35 -4.07 -10.80
CA VAL A 31 -9.56 -5.25 -10.41
C VAL A 31 -8.23 -4.83 -9.79
N GLY A 32 -7.56 -3.85 -10.38
CA GLY A 32 -6.35 -3.27 -9.83
C GLY A 32 -6.54 -2.66 -8.45
N TRP A 33 -7.63 -1.92 -8.24
CA TRP A 33 -7.94 -1.32 -6.94
C TRP A 33 -8.24 -2.37 -5.86
N CYS A 34 -8.97 -3.44 -6.20
CA CYS A 34 -9.25 -4.55 -5.29
C CYS A 34 -7.99 -5.39 -5.00
N GLY A 35 -7.12 -5.59 -6.00
CA GLY A 35 -5.92 -6.42 -5.89
C GLY A 35 -4.68 -5.71 -5.35
N ALA A 36 -4.59 -4.39 -5.47
CA ALA A 36 -3.47 -3.58 -4.99
C ALA A 36 -3.03 -3.86 -3.53
N PRO A 37 -3.94 -4.03 -2.54
CA PRO A 37 -3.54 -4.32 -1.17
C PRO A 37 -3.04 -5.76 -0.96
N TYR A 38 -3.19 -6.68 -1.91
CA TYR A 38 -2.87 -8.09 -1.70
C TYR A 38 -1.39 -8.30 -1.42
N VAL A 39 -1.09 -8.80 -0.21
CA VAL A 39 0.27 -9.13 0.21
C VAL A 39 0.61 -10.53 -0.28
N ALA A 40 1.54 -10.62 -1.23
CA ALA A 40 1.98 -11.88 -1.81
C ALA A 40 2.96 -12.62 -0.91
N THR A 41 3.86 -11.88 -0.25
CA THR A 41 4.82 -12.42 0.71
C THR A 41 5.00 -11.43 1.84
N MET A 42 5.18 -11.94 3.05
CA MET A 42 5.49 -11.16 4.24
C MET A 42 6.75 -11.74 4.89
N ARG A 43 7.68 -10.87 5.28
CA ARG A 43 8.86 -11.27 6.05
C ARG A 43 9.10 -10.31 7.20
N THR A 44 9.57 -10.81 8.32
CA THR A 44 10.02 -9.98 9.44
C THR A 44 11.37 -9.37 9.11
N VAL A 45 11.54 -8.08 9.40
CA VAL A 45 12.83 -7.38 9.34
C VAL A 45 13.26 -7.18 10.79
N GLY A 46 14.38 -7.78 11.18
CA GLY A 46 14.87 -7.72 12.56
C GLY A 46 16.35 -7.32 12.62
N SER A 47 16.70 -6.53 13.63
CA SER A 47 18.09 -6.41 14.09
C SER A 47 18.51 -7.71 14.75
N GLY A 48 19.76 -8.13 14.53
CA GLY A 48 20.24 -9.45 14.91
C GLY A 48 20.05 -9.82 16.39
N SER A 49 19.88 -11.12 16.64
CA SER A 49 19.92 -11.82 17.94
C SER A 49 18.95 -11.32 19.03
N GLY A 50 17.79 -11.98 19.13
CA GLY A 50 17.13 -12.24 20.42
C GLY A 50 16.14 -11.22 20.98
N ALA A 51 15.81 -10.13 20.28
CA ALA A 51 14.81 -9.15 20.72
C ALA A 51 13.72 -8.91 19.65
N ALA A 52 12.55 -8.48 20.11
CA ALA A 52 11.27 -8.31 19.42
C ALA A 52 11.32 -7.97 17.91
N VAL A 53 10.37 -8.51 17.14
CA VAL A 53 10.19 -8.21 15.71
C VAL A 53 10.17 -6.69 15.50
N GLN A 54 11.21 -6.16 14.86
CA GLN A 54 11.47 -4.72 14.73
C GLN A 54 10.96 -4.16 13.39
N GLY A 55 10.07 -4.89 12.70
CA GLY A 55 9.49 -4.46 11.43
C GLY A 55 9.00 -5.61 10.56
N ILE A 56 8.18 -5.28 9.57
CA ILE A 56 7.62 -6.22 8.60
C ILE A 56 7.82 -5.66 7.19
N GLU A 57 8.38 -6.46 6.29
CA GLU A 57 8.35 -6.17 4.86
C GLU A 57 7.25 -6.97 4.18
N MET A 58 6.43 -6.28 3.39
CA MET A 58 5.32 -6.81 2.62
C MET A 58 5.56 -6.60 1.14
N LYS A 59 5.39 -7.67 0.36
CA LYS A 59 5.45 -7.61 -1.10
C LYS A 59 4.05 -7.48 -1.67
N THR A 60 3.82 -6.45 -2.47
CA THR A 60 2.58 -6.21 -3.22
C THR A 60 2.89 -6.05 -4.71
N PHE A 61 1.85 -5.89 -5.54
CA PHE A 61 1.98 -5.66 -6.96
C PHE A 61 1.21 -4.41 -7.39
N SER A 62 1.84 -3.60 -8.24
CA SER A 62 1.18 -2.49 -8.92
C SER A 62 0.20 -2.99 -9.98
N LEU A 63 -0.63 -2.08 -10.53
CA LEU A 63 -1.55 -2.38 -11.64
C LEU A 63 -0.85 -3.04 -12.84
N ALA A 64 0.40 -2.66 -13.12
CA ALA A 64 1.22 -3.23 -14.18
C ALA A 64 1.98 -4.51 -13.75
N LEU A 65 1.55 -5.16 -12.65
CA LEU A 65 2.16 -6.36 -12.07
C LEU A 65 3.64 -6.21 -11.70
N ARG A 66 4.10 -4.98 -11.49
CA ARG A 66 5.46 -4.73 -10.99
C ARG A 66 5.48 -4.90 -9.47
N PRO A 67 6.41 -5.69 -8.91
CA PRO A 67 6.48 -5.89 -7.47
C PRO A 67 6.88 -4.59 -6.76
N ARG A 68 6.29 -4.40 -5.59
CA ARG A 68 6.56 -3.32 -4.65
C ARG A 68 6.87 -3.93 -3.30
N TYR A 69 7.91 -3.45 -2.63
CA TYR A 69 8.32 -3.93 -1.31
C TYR A 69 8.06 -2.81 -0.32
N THR A 70 7.17 -3.03 0.63
CA THR A 70 6.87 -2.03 1.66
C THR A 70 7.36 -2.51 3.01
N THR A 71 8.33 -1.79 3.56
CA THR A 71 8.89 -2.06 4.87
C THR A 71 8.21 -1.15 5.87
N VAL A 72 7.59 -1.73 6.89
CA VAL A 72 7.03 -1.03 8.05
C VAL A 72 7.99 -1.29 9.20
N TYR A 73 8.64 -0.24 9.71
CA TYR A 73 9.63 -0.37 10.78
C TYR A 73 8.98 -0.51 12.15
N ASP A 74 7.81 0.09 12.34
CA ASP A 74 7.06 -0.05 13.58
C ASP A 74 5.64 -0.56 13.31
N THR A 75 5.37 -1.78 13.78
CA THR A 75 4.07 -2.43 13.63
C THR A 75 2.96 -1.75 14.43
N ALA A 76 3.28 -0.89 15.40
CA ALA A 76 2.28 -0.08 16.10
C ALA A 76 1.52 0.88 15.18
N PHE A 77 2.07 1.18 14.00
CA PHE A 77 1.43 2.00 12.97
C PHE A 77 0.49 1.21 12.05
N LEU A 78 0.41 -0.11 12.20
CA LEU A 78 -0.57 -0.94 11.50
C LEU A 78 -1.84 -1.06 12.33
N THR A 79 -2.95 -0.60 11.77
CA THR A 79 -4.27 -0.68 12.40
C THR A 79 -5.26 -1.42 11.50
N GLU A 80 -6.37 -1.88 12.08
CA GLU A 80 -7.46 -2.47 11.30
C GLU A 80 -8.13 -1.42 10.42
N THR A 81 -8.40 -1.77 9.17
CA THR A 81 -9.04 -0.87 8.20
C THR A 81 -10.52 -1.20 8.01
N LYS A 82 -11.30 -0.17 7.65
CA LYS A 82 -12.69 -0.31 7.19
C LYS A 82 -12.79 -0.52 5.67
N ARG A 83 -11.67 -0.42 4.94
CA ARG A 83 -11.65 -0.54 3.49
C ARG A 83 -11.91 -2.00 3.06
N PRO A 84 -12.84 -2.26 2.13
CA PRO A 84 -13.03 -3.61 1.62
C PRO A 84 -11.75 -4.12 0.94
N PHE A 85 -11.54 -5.43 0.99
CA PHE A 85 -10.34 -6.09 0.45
C PHE A 85 -9.02 -5.63 1.07
N ALA A 86 -9.03 -5.11 2.30
CA ALA A 86 -7.84 -4.87 3.09
C ALA A 86 -8.13 -5.24 4.56
N LYS A 87 -7.13 -5.78 5.25
CA LYS A 87 -7.19 -6.13 6.67
C LYS A 87 -6.52 -5.06 7.52
N TRP A 88 -5.39 -4.55 7.05
CA TRP A 88 -4.60 -3.53 7.73
C TRP A 88 -4.45 -2.27 6.89
N GLU A 89 -4.26 -1.15 7.59
CA GLU A 89 -3.81 0.11 7.01
C GLU A 89 -2.73 0.76 7.86
N LEU A 90 -1.89 1.58 7.22
CA LEU A 90 -1.06 2.53 7.94
C LEU A 90 -1.96 3.61 8.56
N ALA A 91 -1.85 3.78 9.88
CA ALA A 91 -2.65 4.73 10.64
C ALA A 91 -2.40 6.18 10.19
N GLU A 92 -3.46 6.96 10.04
CA GLU A 92 -3.39 8.40 9.76
C GLU A 92 -2.98 9.22 10.99
N SER A 93 -3.25 8.70 12.17
CA SER A 93 -2.87 9.28 13.45
C SER A 93 -2.56 8.17 14.44
N VAL A 94 -1.53 8.36 15.24
CA VAL A 94 -1.12 7.40 16.26
C VAL A 94 -1.10 8.07 17.63
N THR A 95 -1.36 7.29 18.67
CA THR A 95 -1.10 7.68 20.05
C THR A 95 -0.27 6.58 20.69
N LEU A 96 0.97 6.91 21.06
CA LEU A 96 1.86 5.96 21.71
C LEU A 96 1.69 6.01 23.23
N PRO A 97 1.81 4.85 23.92
CA PRO A 97 1.77 4.80 25.38
C PRO A 97 3.01 5.43 26.03
N GLU A 98 4.14 5.44 25.30
CA GLU A 98 5.38 6.11 25.70
C GLU A 98 5.74 7.18 24.67
N ALA A 99 6.26 8.32 25.14
CA ALA A 99 6.63 9.41 24.25
C ALA A 99 7.74 8.96 23.29
N SER A 100 7.58 9.24 22.00
CA SER A 100 8.65 9.00 21.04
C SER A 100 9.88 9.83 21.43
N GLN A 101 11.08 9.23 21.32
CA GLN A 101 12.32 9.91 21.71
C GLN A 101 12.68 11.08 20.77
N GLY A 102 11.94 11.27 19.68
CA GLY A 102 12.18 12.29 18.66
C GLY A 102 11.04 13.28 18.54
N ALA A 103 11.23 14.51 19.03
CA ALA A 103 10.44 15.65 18.57
C ALA A 103 10.81 15.93 17.10
N GLY A 104 10.02 15.45 16.14
CA GLY A 104 10.32 15.63 14.72
C GLY A 104 9.46 14.82 13.75
N GLU A 105 9.83 14.88 12.47
CA GLU A 105 9.29 14.00 11.43
C GLU A 105 10.11 12.70 11.35
N GLU A 106 9.43 11.56 11.32
CA GLU A 106 10.05 10.24 11.26
C GLU A 106 9.41 9.39 10.16
N THR A 107 10.21 8.62 9.42
CA THR A 107 9.69 7.69 8.41
C THR A 107 9.42 6.34 9.06
N VAL A 108 8.15 5.97 9.15
CA VAL A 108 7.72 4.72 9.83
C VAL A 108 7.48 3.58 8.85
N ALA A 109 7.27 3.90 7.58
CA ALA A 109 7.22 2.93 6.51
C ALA A 109 7.73 3.51 5.20
N GLU A 110 8.28 2.64 4.34
CA GLU A 110 8.71 3.00 3.00
C GLU A 110 8.34 1.93 1.98
N THR A 111 7.98 2.35 0.78
CA THR A 111 7.74 1.45 -0.36
C THR A 111 8.85 1.64 -1.38
N ALA A 112 9.52 0.54 -1.72
CA ALA A 112 10.55 0.46 -2.74
C ALA A 112 10.06 -0.28 -4.00
N ASP A 113 10.69 0.04 -5.13
CA ASP A 113 10.56 -0.73 -6.37
C ASP A 113 11.40 -2.02 -6.35
N ALA A 114 11.32 -2.80 -7.43
CA ALA A 114 12.08 -4.05 -7.58
C ALA A 114 13.61 -3.87 -7.57
N LYS A 115 14.10 -2.65 -7.80
CA LYS A 115 15.53 -2.30 -7.82
C LYS A 115 15.99 -1.77 -6.46
N GLY A 116 15.09 -1.63 -5.48
CA GLY A 116 15.37 -1.05 -4.17
C GLY A 116 15.26 0.48 -4.12
N ASN A 117 14.77 1.14 -5.17
CA ASN A 117 14.55 2.59 -5.11
C ASN A 117 13.27 2.88 -4.33
N VAL A 118 13.38 3.70 -3.28
CA VAL A 118 12.23 4.16 -2.51
C VAL A 118 11.35 5.06 -3.38
N VAL A 119 10.11 4.64 -3.62
CA VAL A 119 9.11 5.38 -4.41
C VAL A 119 8.08 6.09 -3.57
N GLY A 120 7.97 5.74 -2.28
CA GLY A 120 7.09 6.41 -1.35
C GLY A 120 7.46 6.14 0.10
N ARG A 121 7.04 7.06 0.97
CA ARG A 121 7.29 7.05 2.42
C ARG A 121 6.01 7.38 3.17
N TRP A 122 5.87 6.81 4.34
CA TRP A 122 4.87 7.16 5.34
C TRP A 122 5.59 7.83 6.49
N ILE A 123 5.29 9.10 6.70
CA ILE A 123 6.00 9.96 7.63
C ILE A 123 5.05 10.36 8.75
N VAL A 124 5.46 10.17 9.99
CA VAL A 124 4.76 10.69 11.16
C VAL A 124 5.39 12.02 11.57
N SER A 125 4.56 13.01 11.83
CA SER A 125 4.94 14.27 12.45
C SER A 125 4.45 14.22 13.90
N TRP A 126 5.37 14.20 14.86
CA TRP A 126 5.04 14.16 16.29
C TRP A 126 4.63 15.54 16.81
N ASN A 127 3.63 15.57 17.68
CA ASN A 127 3.26 16.77 18.42
C ASN A 127 4.28 17.02 19.56
N SER A 128 4.22 18.21 20.17
CA SER A 128 5.13 18.62 21.26
C SER A 128 5.05 17.73 22.51
N ASP A 129 3.98 16.95 22.64
CA ASP A 129 3.81 15.96 23.72
C ASP A 129 4.61 14.66 23.47
N GLY A 130 5.06 14.42 22.22
CA GLY A 130 5.69 13.18 21.78
C GLY A 130 4.78 11.95 21.85
N LEU A 131 3.51 12.13 22.24
CA LEU A 131 2.55 11.04 22.45
C LEU A 131 1.61 10.89 21.28
N SER A 132 1.24 12.01 20.65
CA SER A 132 0.34 12.01 19.50
C SER A 132 1.08 12.42 18.23
N GLY A 133 0.86 11.67 17.15
CA GLY A 133 1.51 11.90 15.86
C GLY A 133 0.50 11.88 14.73
N ARG A 134 0.68 12.76 13.73
CA ARG A 134 -0.10 12.75 12.49
C ARG A 134 0.75 12.20 11.36
N CYS A 135 0.21 11.23 10.64
CA CYS A 135 0.90 10.59 9.54
C CYS A 135 0.51 11.21 8.19
N ARG A 136 1.47 11.26 7.27
CA ARG A 136 1.30 11.71 5.90
C ARG A 136 1.98 10.77 4.91
N ALA A 137 1.36 10.61 3.74
CA ALA A 137 1.97 9.97 2.60
C ALA A 137 2.90 10.94 1.85
N GLU A 138 4.02 10.41 1.39
CA GLU A 138 4.89 11.06 0.42
C GLU A 138 5.17 10.08 -0.72
N GLY A 139 4.99 10.50 -1.98
CA GLY A 139 5.19 9.64 -3.15
C GLY A 139 4.16 8.50 -3.29
N GLN A 140 4.60 7.36 -3.82
CA GLN A 140 3.78 6.17 -4.12
C GLN A 140 3.87 5.11 -3.01
N ILE A 141 3.47 5.49 -1.79
CA ILE A 141 3.43 4.57 -0.65
C ILE A 141 2.20 3.66 -0.70
N GLN A 142 2.38 2.37 -0.43
CA GLN A 142 1.26 1.44 -0.24
C GLN A 142 0.72 1.59 1.19
N ARG A 143 -0.52 2.06 1.34
CA ARG A 143 -1.16 2.27 2.66
C ARG A 143 -1.94 1.07 3.17
N TYR A 144 -2.59 0.33 2.27
CA TYR A 144 -3.54 -0.73 2.64
C TYR A 144 -2.96 -2.10 2.34
N TYR A 145 -3.22 -3.07 3.22
CA TYR A 145 -2.69 -4.42 3.10
C TYR A 145 -3.77 -5.45 3.37
N ASN A 146 -3.90 -6.41 2.47
CA ASN A 146 -4.71 -7.60 2.63
C ASN A 146 -3.77 -8.77 2.89
N VAL A 147 -3.74 -9.21 4.14
CA VAL A 147 -2.82 -10.21 4.64
C VAL A 147 -3.59 -11.48 4.96
N HIS A 148 -3.18 -12.58 4.34
CA HIS A 148 -3.68 -13.91 4.69
C HIS A 148 -3.02 -14.41 5.98
N GLU A 149 -3.77 -15.10 6.83
CA GLU A 149 -3.31 -15.59 8.14
C GLU A 149 -2.13 -16.56 8.04
N GLU A 150 -2.02 -17.29 6.93
CA GLU A 150 -0.90 -18.18 6.66
C GLU A 150 0.43 -17.44 6.49
N LEU A 151 0.39 -16.17 6.08
CA LEU A 151 1.57 -15.32 5.91
C LEU A 151 1.99 -14.63 7.20
N LEU A 152 1.18 -14.69 8.26
CA LEU A 152 1.52 -14.07 9.53
C LEU A 152 2.70 -14.81 10.17
N PRO A 153 3.75 -14.09 10.59
CA PRO A 153 4.79 -14.66 11.44
C PRO A 153 4.18 -15.31 12.67
N SER A 154 4.78 -16.38 13.19
CA SER A 154 4.28 -17.09 14.38
C SER A 154 4.15 -16.20 15.62
N SER A 155 4.87 -15.08 15.68
CA SER A 155 4.79 -14.08 16.74
C SER A 155 3.60 -13.12 16.62
N LEU A 156 2.91 -13.11 15.49
CA LEU A 156 1.78 -12.21 15.17
C LEU A 156 0.49 -12.97 14.84
N ARG A 157 0.50 -14.30 15.00
CA ARG A 157 -0.66 -15.17 14.84
C ARG A 157 -1.48 -15.24 16.13
#